data_AF-W2PPT7-F1
#
_entry.id   AF-W2PPT7-F1
#
_cell.length_a   1.000
_cell.length_b   1.000
_cell.length_c   1.000
_cell.angle_alpha   90.00
_cell.angle_beta   90.00
_cell.angle_gamma   90.00
#
_symmetry.space_group_name_H-M   'P 1'
#
loop_
_entity.id
_entity.type
_entity.pdbx_description
1 polymer ?
#
loop_
_entity_poly.entity_id
_entity_poly.type
_entity_poly.pdbx_seq_one_letter_code
_entity_poly.pdbx_strand_id
1 'polypeptide(L)'
;MLVALRAFLALVWWHICHFLAYNLHVRGLKPSSQFFHKVVIIGDDFAAGIGDYITIGGAGGGIAQYLKKIVAYDDKVRHNWAIINAGVPGSTTADWLMSSPKKYFKNVFTSSVMSDASIVIIILGSTEIRNSGTAEHEIKRNLMEICDTLRKKGKQVCLATVVSPEPTASEMDSASSTLNTTLEHFCKSTSTEEAPVILGPRLDTYAFRRESALCYDKYHFNSQVQPSQLTVSCAVIPSCRLQIWLTTVSWMPICIL
;
A
#
# COMPACT_ATOMS: atom_id res chain seq x y z
N MET A 1 -17.22 15.93 19.73
CA MET A 1 -17.64 16.91 18.70
C MET A 1 -16.45 17.46 17.91
N LEU A 2 -15.40 17.99 18.55
CA LEU A 2 -14.21 18.54 17.87
C LEU A 2 -13.45 17.51 17.00
N VAL A 3 -13.28 16.27 17.49
CA VAL A 3 -12.62 15.17 16.77
C VAL A 3 -13.41 14.78 15.51
N ALA A 4 -14.73 14.64 15.63
CA ALA A 4 -15.60 14.32 14.50
C ALA A 4 -15.61 15.42 13.43
N LEU A 5 -15.61 16.70 13.84
CA LEU A 5 -15.50 17.82 12.91
C LEU A 5 -14.16 17.83 12.17
N ARG A 6 -13.06 17.58 12.89
CA ARG A 6 -11.72 17.47 12.29
C ARG A 6 -11.63 16.29 11.32
N ALA A 7 -12.21 15.14 11.68
CA ALA A 7 -12.30 14.00 10.78
C ALA A 7 -13.12 14.30 9.53
N PHE A 8 -14.26 14.97 9.67
CA PHE A 8 -15.07 15.38 8.52
C PHE A 8 -14.31 16.34 7.60
N LEU A 9 -13.67 17.38 8.15
CA LEU A 9 -12.85 18.31 7.37
C LEU A 9 -11.67 17.61 6.70
N ALA A 10 -11.01 16.67 7.38
CA ALA A 10 -9.93 15.86 6.81
C ALA A 10 -10.42 14.99 5.66
N LEU A 11 -11.60 14.38 5.76
CA LEU A 11 -12.20 13.60 4.68
C LEU A 11 -12.60 14.48 3.50
N VAL A 12 -13.17 15.66 3.73
CA VAL A 12 -13.49 16.62 2.65
C VAL A 12 -12.21 17.08 1.96
N TRP A 13 -11.18 17.43 2.73
CA TRP A 13 -9.86 17.78 2.17
C TRP A 13 -9.25 16.64 1.38
N TRP A 14 -9.37 15.40 1.88
CA TRP A 14 -8.94 14.20 1.18
C TRP A 14 -9.66 14.06 -0.16
N HIS A 15 -10.99 14.22 -0.22
CA HIS A 15 -11.76 14.13 -1.47
C HIS A 15 -11.30 15.17 -2.49
N ILE A 16 -11.06 16.41 -2.06
CA ILE A 16 -10.58 17.49 -2.93
C ILE A 16 -9.17 17.16 -3.44
N CYS A 17 -8.25 16.80 -2.55
CA CYS A 17 -6.87 16.47 -2.91
C CYS A 17 -6.79 15.22 -3.79
N HIS A 18 -7.58 14.19 -3.52
CA HIS A 18 -7.66 12.97 -4.31
C HIS A 18 -8.22 13.26 -5.71
N PHE A 19 -9.29 14.06 -5.80
CA PHE A 19 -9.83 14.50 -7.08
C PHE A 19 -8.81 15.30 -7.90
N LEU A 20 -8.10 16.24 -7.26
CA LEU A 20 -7.06 17.02 -7.92
C LEU A 20 -5.87 16.16 -8.34
N ALA A 21 -5.38 15.28 -7.46
CA ALA A 21 -4.29 14.36 -7.77
C ALA A 21 -4.66 13.42 -8.92
N TYR A 22 -5.88 12.90 -8.93
CA TYR A 22 -6.36 12.05 -10.02
C TYR A 22 -6.41 12.81 -11.36
N ASN A 23 -6.97 14.01 -11.38
CA ASN A 23 -7.10 14.79 -12.61
C ASN A 23 -5.77 15.37 -13.12
N LEU A 24 -4.90 15.82 -12.21
CA LEU A 24 -3.65 16.49 -12.58
C LEU A 24 -2.50 15.50 -12.82
N HIS A 25 -2.42 14.43 -12.03
CA HIS A 25 -1.29 13.50 -12.10
C HIS A 25 -1.68 12.17 -12.73
N VAL A 26 -2.75 11.53 -12.27
CA VAL A 26 -3.09 10.15 -12.69
C VAL A 26 -3.59 10.11 -14.13
N ARG A 27 -4.55 10.96 -14.51
CA ARG A 27 -5.09 11.00 -15.89
C ARG A 27 -4.04 11.25 -16.98
N GLY A 28 -2.97 11.97 -16.65
CA GLY A 28 -1.88 12.29 -17.57
C GLY A 28 -0.74 11.27 -17.60
N LEU A 29 -0.81 10.18 -16.81
CA LEU A 29 0.26 9.19 -16.79
C LEU A 29 0.35 8.46 -18.13
N LYS A 30 1.57 8.40 -18.67
CA LYS A 30 1.88 7.60 -19.85
C LYS A 30 1.63 6.10 -19.56
N PRO A 31 1.32 5.30 -20.58
CA PRO A 31 1.33 3.85 -20.42
C PRO A 31 2.72 3.39 -19.97
N SER A 32 2.74 2.28 -19.23
CA SER A 32 3.94 1.59 -18.80
C SER A 32 4.80 1.28 -20.02
N SER A 33 6.09 1.58 -19.91
CA SER A 33 7.07 1.35 -20.97
C SER A 33 8.33 0.73 -20.37
N GLN A 34 9.28 0.35 -21.20
CA GLN A 34 10.53 -0.29 -20.75
C GLN A 34 11.22 0.47 -19.60
N PHE A 35 11.20 1.81 -19.66
CA PHE A 35 11.83 2.69 -18.68
C PHE A 35 10.84 3.42 -17.77
N PHE A 36 9.54 3.13 -17.90
CA PHE A 36 8.49 3.77 -17.10
C PHE A 36 7.59 2.72 -16.47
N HIS A 37 7.71 2.56 -15.15
CA HIS A 37 6.97 1.56 -14.39
C HIS A 37 6.00 2.25 -13.43
N LYS A 38 4.96 1.53 -13.01
CA LYS A 38 3.96 2.04 -12.08
C LYS A 38 3.83 1.16 -10.85
N VAL A 39 3.71 1.81 -9.69
CA VAL A 39 3.37 1.19 -8.42
C VAL A 39 1.99 1.69 -8.01
N VAL A 40 1.08 0.77 -7.71
CA VAL A 40 -0.25 1.10 -7.17
C VAL A 40 -0.30 0.69 -5.71
N ILE A 41 -0.73 1.60 -4.85
CA ILE A 41 -0.98 1.31 -3.44
C ILE A 41 -2.49 1.18 -3.28
N ILE A 42 -2.96 -0.01 -2.91
CA ILE A 42 -4.35 -0.25 -2.54
C ILE A 42 -4.45 -0.38 -1.03
N GLY A 43 -5.54 0.13 -0.47
CA GLY A 43 -5.70 0.01 0.97
C GLY A 43 -6.83 0.78 1.60
N ASP A 44 -6.80 0.77 2.92
CA ASP A 44 -7.73 1.42 3.83
C ASP A 44 -7.26 2.86 4.18
N ASP A 45 -7.65 3.35 5.35
CA ASP A 45 -7.31 4.68 5.86
C ASP A 45 -5.79 4.94 5.89
N PHE A 46 -4.97 3.92 6.16
CA PHE A 46 -3.51 4.06 6.21
C PHE A 46 -2.90 4.22 4.81
N ALA A 47 -3.43 3.51 3.80
CA ALA A 47 -3.03 3.77 2.42
C ALA A 47 -3.48 5.15 1.96
N ALA A 48 -4.71 5.53 2.28
CA ALA A 48 -5.28 6.82 1.91
C ALA A 48 -4.54 8.02 2.53
N GLY A 49 -3.84 7.80 3.66
CA GLY A 49 -3.08 8.81 4.36
C GLY A 49 -3.94 9.67 5.29
N ILE A 50 -4.98 9.10 5.88
CA ILE A 50 -5.77 9.79 6.91
C ILE A 50 -4.85 10.14 8.09
N GLY A 51 -4.91 11.39 8.56
CA GLY A 51 -4.03 11.90 9.64
C GLY A 51 -2.74 12.55 9.15
N ASP A 52 -2.34 12.33 7.90
CA ASP A 52 -1.14 12.93 7.29
C ASP A 52 -1.48 14.21 6.49
N TYR A 53 -0.46 15.01 6.19
CA TYR A 53 -0.61 16.27 5.46
C TYR A 53 -0.62 16.03 3.95
N ILE A 54 -1.82 15.92 3.38
CA ILE A 54 -2.00 15.71 1.94
C ILE A 54 -1.77 17.03 1.21
N THR A 55 -0.67 17.10 0.46
CA THR A 55 -0.35 18.27 -0.36
C THR A 55 -0.89 18.13 -1.79
N ILE A 56 -1.47 19.20 -2.30
CA ILE A 56 -1.87 19.32 -3.71
C ILE A 56 -0.61 19.14 -4.60
N GLY A 57 -0.67 18.26 -5.59
CA GLY A 57 0.47 17.92 -6.46
C GLY A 57 1.38 16.79 -5.93
N GLY A 58 1.07 16.20 -4.78
CA GLY A 58 1.71 14.99 -4.27
C GLY A 58 1.23 13.70 -4.97
N ALA A 59 1.83 12.56 -4.64
CA ALA A 59 1.47 11.23 -5.18
C ALA A 59 0.16 10.65 -4.60
N GLY A 60 -0.71 11.50 -4.04
CA GLY A 60 -1.70 11.09 -3.02
C GLY A 60 -1.05 10.99 -1.64
N GLY A 61 -1.82 11.25 -0.58
CA GLY A 61 -1.34 11.30 0.80
C GLY A 61 -0.77 9.98 1.31
N GLY A 62 -0.28 9.98 2.55
CA GLY A 62 0.23 8.77 3.21
C GLY A 62 1.50 8.24 2.54
N ILE A 63 1.67 6.91 2.55
CA ILE A 63 2.93 6.24 2.16
C ILE A 63 3.35 6.56 0.71
N ALA A 64 2.39 6.82 -0.18
CA ALA A 64 2.66 7.13 -1.58
C ALA A 64 3.57 8.37 -1.78
N GLN A 65 3.32 9.43 -1.01
CA GLN A 65 4.06 10.68 -1.10
C GLN A 65 5.54 10.52 -0.71
N TYR A 66 5.80 9.70 0.30
CA TYR A 66 7.15 9.46 0.77
C TYR A 66 7.88 8.43 -0.08
N LEU A 67 7.18 7.40 -0.54
CA LEU A 67 7.74 6.43 -1.47
C LEU A 67 8.19 7.10 -2.76
N LYS A 68 7.44 8.11 -3.25
CA LYS A 68 7.86 8.90 -4.43
C LYS A 68 9.19 9.60 -4.22
N LYS A 69 9.42 10.17 -3.04
CA LYS A 69 10.69 10.82 -2.71
C LYS A 69 11.83 9.81 -2.59
N ILE A 70 11.60 8.69 -1.90
CA ILE A 70 12.61 7.65 -1.68
C ILE A 70 13.03 7.01 -3.01
N VAL A 71 12.05 6.64 -3.86
CA VAL A 71 12.32 6.02 -5.15
C VAL A 71 13.00 7.00 -6.12
N ALA A 72 12.67 8.29 -6.06
CA ALA A 72 13.32 9.30 -6.90
C ALA A 72 14.75 9.65 -6.45
N TYR A 73 15.08 9.45 -5.17
CA TYR A 73 16.39 9.79 -4.60
C TYR A 73 17.36 8.60 -4.58
N ASP A 74 16.89 7.36 -4.77
CA ASP A 74 17.78 6.20 -4.81
C ASP A 74 18.45 6.06 -6.19
N ASP A 75 19.77 6.31 -6.23
CA ASP A 75 20.63 6.17 -7.42
C ASP A 75 20.58 4.78 -8.07
N LYS A 76 20.14 3.76 -7.32
CA LYS A 76 20.04 2.39 -7.81
C LYS A 76 18.75 2.15 -8.61
N VAL A 77 17.80 3.07 -8.57
CA VAL A 77 16.56 3.02 -9.35
C VAL A 77 16.74 3.86 -10.62
N ARG A 78 17.16 3.20 -11.71
CA ARG A 78 17.47 3.89 -12.98
C ARG A 78 16.26 4.15 -13.89
N HIS A 79 15.14 3.47 -13.65
CA HIS A 79 13.91 3.64 -14.41
C HIS A 79 13.00 4.66 -13.73
N ASN A 80 12.13 5.31 -14.50
CA ASN A 80 11.14 6.22 -13.96
C ASN A 80 9.98 5.43 -13.34
N TRP A 81 9.60 5.77 -12.11
CA TRP A 81 8.48 5.14 -11.41
C TRP A 81 7.39 6.15 -11.10
N ALA A 82 6.17 5.85 -11.53
CA ALA A 82 4.99 6.56 -11.07
C ALA A 82 4.33 5.79 -9.93
N ILE A 83 4.05 6.50 -8.83
CA ILE A 83 3.39 5.93 -7.66
C ILE A 83 2.00 6.52 -7.59
N ILE A 84 1.02 5.62 -7.48
CA ILE A 84 -0.39 5.93 -7.53
C ILE A 84 -1.00 5.45 -6.22
N ASN A 85 -1.51 6.39 -5.43
CA ASN A 85 -2.35 6.04 -4.28
C ASN A 85 -3.79 5.76 -4.75
N ALA A 86 -4.26 4.55 -4.52
CA ALA A 86 -5.64 4.12 -4.74
C ALA A 86 -6.33 3.68 -3.42
N GLY A 87 -5.78 4.08 -2.27
CA GLY A 87 -6.38 3.83 -0.97
C GLY A 87 -7.76 4.48 -0.84
N VAL A 88 -8.71 3.76 -0.25
CA VAL A 88 -10.08 4.22 -0.03
C VAL A 88 -10.33 4.31 1.48
N PRO A 89 -10.58 5.51 2.02
CA PRO A 89 -10.88 5.68 3.44
C PRO A 89 -12.09 4.85 3.88
N GLY A 90 -11.99 4.23 5.05
CA GLY A 90 -13.01 3.38 5.66
C GLY A 90 -13.28 2.06 4.92
N SER A 91 -12.45 1.68 3.95
CA SER A 91 -12.60 0.39 3.28
C SER A 91 -12.13 -0.77 4.15
N THR A 92 -12.73 -1.94 3.92
CA THR A 92 -12.42 -3.23 4.56
C THR A 92 -11.76 -4.18 3.57
N THR A 93 -11.12 -5.26 4.04
CA THR A 93 -10.57 -6.31 3.16
C THR A 93 -11.65 -6.92 2.26
N ALA A 94 -12.87 -7.09 2.77
CA ALA A 94 -14.00 -7.61 1.99
C ALA A 94 -14.39 -6.69 0.81
N ASP A 95 -14.28 -5.37 0.98
CA ASP A 95 -14.62 -4.41 -0.06
C ASP A 95 -13.68 -4.48 -1.28
N TRP A 96 -12.46 -4.99 -1.07
CA TRP A 96 -11.41 -5.12 -2.08
C TRP A 96 -11.39 -6.48 -2.78
N LEU A 97 -12.30 -7.40 -2.44
CA LEU A 97 -12.47 -8.65 -3.16
C LEU A 97 -13.04 -8.42 -4.56
N MET A 98 -12.75 -9.31 -5.52
CA MET A 98 -13.32 -9.22 -6.87
C MET A 98 -14.85 -9.34 -6.89
N SER A 99 -15.40 -10.10 -5.95
CA SER A 99 -16.85 -10.32 -5.76
C SER A 99 -17.56 -9.16 -5.05
N SER A 100 -16.81 -8.18 -4.54
CA SER A 100 -17.35 -7.08 -3.74
C SER A 100 -18.34 -6.20 -4.53
N PRO A 101 -19.47 -5.79 -3.92
CA PRO A 101 -20.42 -4.87 -4.55
C PRO A 101 -19.83 -3.47 -4.76
N LYS A 102 -18.83 -3.06 -3.98
CA LYS A 102 -18.17 -1.74 -4.08
C LYS A 102 -17.28 -1.61 -5.31
N LYS A 103 -16.86 -2.73 -5.91
CA LYS A 103 -16.07 -2.80 -7.15
C LYS A 103 -14.74 -2.02 -7.12
N TYR A 104 -14.15 -1.76 -5.95
CA TYR A 104 -12.89 -1.02 -5.84
C TYR A 104 -11.76 -1.68 -6.62
N PHE A 105 -11.58 -2.99 -6.43
CA PHE A 105 -10.60 -3.77 -7.17
C PHE A 105 -10.78 -3.66 -8.69
N LYS A 106 -12.03 -3.82 -9.16
CA LYS A 106 -12.35 -3.72 -10.59
C LYS A 106 -12.05 -2.32 -11.12
N ASN A 107 -12.41 -1.27 -10.39
CA ASN A 107 -12.18 0.10 -10.83
C ASN A 107 -10.68 0.42 -10.99
N VAL A 108 -9.86 -0.05 -10.06
CA VAL A 108 -8.39 0.14 -10.11
C VAL A 108 -7.80 -0.66 -11.28
N PHE A 109 -8.07 -1.96 -11.38
CA PHE A 109 -7.37 -2.82 -12.35
C PHE A 109 -8.03 -2.89 -13.74
N THR A 110 -9.20 -2.29 -13.94
CA THR A 110 -9.82 -2.12 -15.27
C THR A 110 -9.50 -0.75 -15.88
N SER A 111 -9.08 0.22 -15.07
CA SER A 111 -8.68 1.54 -15.56
C SER A 111 -7.43 1.42 -16.43
N SER A 112 -7.46 1.99 -17.64
CA SER A 112 -6.34 1.98 -18.60
C SER A 112 -5.06 2.61 -18.04
N VAL A 113 -5.20 3.45 -17.01
CA VAL A 113 -4.09 4.16 -16.38
C VAL A 113 -3.36 3.31 -15.32
N MET A 114 -4.07 2.37 -14.69
CA MET A 114 -3.56 1.62 -13.52
C MET A 114 -3.46 0.12 -13.79
N SER A 115 -4.11 -0.40 -14.84
CA SER A 115 -4.11 -1.82 -15.21
C SER A 115 -2.71 -2.36 -15.54
N ASP A 116 -1.82 -1.48 -16.00
CA ASP A 116 -0.45 -1.77 -16.41
C ASP A 116 0.58 -1.62 -15.27
N ALA A 117 0.12 -1.44 -14.03
CA ALA A 117 1.01 -1.39 -12.87
C ALA A 117 1.85 -2.66 -12.72
N SER A 118 3.13 -2.52 -12.39
CA SER A 118 4.04 -3.65 -12.22
C SER A 118 3.99 -4.18 -10.79
N ILE A 119 3.93 -3.25 -9.82
CA ILE A 119 3.94 -3.54 -8.39
C ILE A 119 2.64 -3.06 -7.75
N VAL A 120 2.06 -3.88 -6.89
CA VAL A 120 0.90 -3.54 -6.06
C VAL A 120 1.27 -3.67 -4.59
N ILE A 121 1.11 -2.59 -3.83
CA ILE A 121 1.29 -2.59 -2.38
C ILE A 121 -0.09 -2.64 -1.72
N ILE A 122 -0.31 -3.63 -0.86
CA ILE A 122 -1.58 -3.87 -0.17
C ILE A 122 -1.44 -3.42 1.27
N ILE A 123 -2.31 -2.49 1.69
CA ILE A 123 -2.38 -2.00 3.07
C ILE A 123 -3.83 -2.06 3.53
N LEU A 124 -4.26 -3.20 4.06
CA LEU A 124 -5.67 -3.47 4.37
C LEU A 124 -5.81 -4.20 5.70
N GLY A 125 -6.97 -4.02 6.32
CA GLY A 125 -7.42 -4.77 7.50
C GLY A 125 -7.43 -3.96 8.79
N SER A 126 -6.85 -2.76 8.80
CA SER A 126 -6.74 -1.96 10.03
C SER A 126 -8.10 -1.43 10.48
N THR A 127 -8.96 -1.05 9.53
CA THR A 127 -10.36 -0.63 9.79
C THR A 127 -11.19 -1.72 10.46
N GLU A 128 -11.02 -2.97 10.01
CA GLU A 128 -11.79 -4.12 10.53
C GLU A 128 -11.32 -4.51 11.92
N ILE A 129 -10.00 -4.55 12.12
CA ILE A 129 -9.39 -4.81 13.43
C ILE A 129 -9.83 -3.77 14.44
N ARG A 130 -9.84 -2.48 14.07
CA ARG A 130 -10.28 -1.39 14.96
C ARG A 130 -11.73 -1.53 15.40
N ASN A 131 -12.61 -1.98 14.51
CA ASN A 131 -14.04 -2.06 14.80
C ASN A 131 -14.46 -3.38 15.47
N SER A 132 -13.54 -4.34 15.66
CA SER A 132 -13.76 -5.66 16.30
C SER A 132 -14.92 -6.50 15.72
N GLY A 133 -15.49 -6.09 14.58
CA GLY A 133 -16.69 -6.69 14.00
C GLY A 133 -16.42 -7.91 13.11
N THR A 134 -15.16 -8.18 12.78
CA THR A 134 -14.75 -9.19 11.80
C THR A 134 -13.67 -10.09 12.41
N ALA A 135 -13.80 -11.40 12.20
CA ALA A 135 -12.83 -12.36 12.72
C ALA A 135 -11.49 -12.25 11.96
N GLU A 136 -10.36 -12.34 12.66
CA GLU A 136 -9.02 -12.25 12.06
C GLU A 136 -8.78 -13.28 10.96
N HIS A 137 -9.40 -14.46 11.09
CA HIS A 137 -9.37 -15.50 10.08
C HIS A 137 -9.99 -15.06 8.75
N GLU A 138 -11.04 -14.23 8.79
CA GLU A 138 -11.66 -13.68 7.57
C GLU A 138 -10.76 -12.63 6.92
N ILE A 139 -10.18 -11.73 7.72
CA ILE A 139 -9.21 -10.73 7.25
C ILE A 139 -8.04 -11.43 6.53
N LYS A 140 -7.45 -12.44 7.17
CA LYS A 140 -6.39 -13.27 6.61
C LYS A 140 -6.82 -13.91 5.28
N ARG A 141 -7.98 -14.57 5.26
CA ARG A 141 -8.51 -15.25 4.07
C ARG A 141 -8.69 -14.26 2.91
N ASN A 142 -9.28 -13.10 3.17
CA ASN A 142 -9.51 -12.07 2.17
C ASN A 142 -8.18 -11.53 1.63
N LEU A 143 -7.20 -11.24 2.50
CA LEU A 143 -5.87 -10.77 2.08
C LEU A 143 -5.16 -11.79 1.19
N MET A 144 -5.21 -13.07 1.54
CA MET A 144 -4.62 -14.15 0.73
C MET A 144 -5.30 -14.24 -0.64
N GLU A 145 -6.63 -14.18 -0.69
CA GLU A 145 -7.39 -14.22 -1.95
C GLU A 145 -7.07 -13.03 -2.86
N ILE A 146 -6.92 -11.82 -2.29
CA ILE A 146 -6.49 -10.62 -3.03
C ILE A 146 -5.07 -10.81 -3.58
N CYS A 147 -4.14 -11.30 -2.75
CA CYS A 147 -2.77 -11.58 -3.19
C CYS A 147 -2.76 -12.57 -4.36
N ASP A 148 -3.44 -13.70 -4.24
CA ASP A 148 -3.49 -14.72 -5.28
C ASP A 148 -4.13 -14.20 -6.58
N THR A 149 -5.16 -13.37 -6.47
CA THR A 149 -5.79 -12.74 -7.63
C THR A 149 -4.82 -11.82 -8.37
N LEU A 150 -4.03 -11.03 -7.63
CA LEU A 150 -3.03 -10.13 -8.21
C LEU A 150 -1.86 -10.89 -8.82
N ARG A 151 -1.42 -11.97 -8.17
CA ARG A 151 -0.39 -12.87 -8.71
C ARG A 151 -0.83 -13.52 -10.01
N LYS A 152 -2.07 -14.02 -10.08
CA LYS A 152 -2.67 -14.55 -11.33
C LYS A 152 -2.74 -13.52 -12.46
N LYS A 153 -2.78 -12.24 -12.12
CA LYS A 153 -2.70 -11.12 -13.09
C LYS A 153 -1.25 -10.74 -13.46
N GLY A 154 -0.26 -11.50 -13.01
CA GLY A 154 1.17 -11.25 -13.27
C GLY A 154 1.72 -10.02 -12.56
N LYS A 155 1.11 -9.60 -11.45
CA LYS A 155 1.54 -8.44 -10.68
C LYS A 155 2.48 -8.85 -9.56
N GLN A 156 3.50 -8.05 -9.30
CA GLN A 156 4.32 -8.21 -8.11
C GLN A 156 3.58 -7.64 -6.91
N VAL A 157 3.40 -8.46 -5.86
CA VAL A 157 2.56 -8.09 -4.71
C VAL A 157 3.43 -7.85 -3.48
N CYS A 158 3.25 -6.69 -2.85
CA CYS A 158 3.83 -6.38 -1.55
C CYS A 158 2.71 -6.27 -0.51
N LEU A 159 2.74 -7.10 0.54
CA LEU A 159 1.72 -7.13 1.58
C LEU A 159 2.22 -6.44 2.86
N ALA A 160 1.56 -5.37 3.28
CA ALA A 160 1.88 -4.68 4.52
C ALA A 160 1.37 -5.42 5.76
N THR A 161 1.98 -5.15 6.91
CA THR A 161 1.43 -5.59 8.20
C THR A 161 0.27 -4.69 8.62
N VAL A 162 -0.59 -5.20 9.49
CA VAL A 162 -1.79 -4.51 9.96
C VAL A 162 -1.52 -3.81 11.30
N VAL A 163 -2.13 -2.64 11.49
CA VAL A 163 -2.00 -1.85 12.72
C VAL A 163 -2.85 -2.44 13.84
N SER A 164 -2.28 -2.52 15.04
CA SER A 164 -3.00 -2.91 16.26
C SER A 164 -4.22 -2.01 16.52
N PRO A 165 -5.35 -2.53 17.03
CA PRO A 165 -6.50 -1.70 17.37
C PRO A 165 -6.14 -0.65 18.43
N GLU A 166 -5.22 -1.01 19.33
CA GLU A 166 -4.61 -0.10 20.30
C GLU A 166 -3.10 -0.01 20.02
N PRO A 167 -2.64 1.02 19.28
CA PRO A 167 -1.23 1.14 18.91
C PRO A 167 -0.31 1.43 20.10
N THR A 168 -0.84 1.95 21.20
CA THR A 168 -0.07 2.30 22.42
C THR A 168 -0.03 1.20 23.47
N ALA A 169 -0.80 0.11 23.32
CA ALA A 169 -0.84 -0.99 24.28
C ALA A 169 0.45 -1.85 24.24
N SER A 170 0.85 -2.40 25.39
CA SER A 170 2.02 -3.28 25.50
C SER A 170 1.78 -4.65 24.83
N GLU A 171 2.83 -5.24 24.26
CA GLU A 171 2.80 -6.38 23.31
C GLU A 171 2.09 -7.67 23.75
N MET A 172 1.78 -7.85 25.04
CA MET A 172 1.44 -9.17 25.58
C MET A 172 0.06 -9.71 25.15
N ASP A 173 -0.89 -8.87 24.71
CA ASP A 173 -2.29 -9.31 24.53
C ASP A 173 -2.93 -8.97 23.17
N SER A 174 -2.21 -8.38 22.22
CA SER A 174 -2.86 -7.86 20.99
C SER A 174 -3.02 -8.92 19.91
N ALA A 175 -4.28 -9.20 19.52
CA ALA A 175 -4.66 -10.15 18.47
C ALA A 175 -3.93 -9.86 17.11
N SER A 176 -3.64 -8.59 16.83
CA SER A 176 -2.87 -8.16 15.65
C SER A 176 -1.43 -8.70 15.58
N SER A 177 -0.81 -9.05 16.72
CA SER A 177 0.50 -9.71 16.76
C SER A 177 0.46 -11.11 16.13
N THR A 178 -0.62 -11.85 16.41
CA THR A 178 -0.87 -13.19 15.84
C THR A 178 -1.15 -13.11 14.35
N LEU A 179 -1.96 -12.14 13.93
CA LEU A 179 -2.23 -11.91 12.50
C LEU A 179 -0.96 -11.56 11.73
N ASN A 180 -0.18 -10.58 12.21
CA ASN A 180 1.05 -10.15 11.53
C ASN A 180 2.09 -11.27 11.44
N THR A 181 2.26 -12.07 12.50
CA THR A 181 3.13 -13.27 12.48
C THR A 181 2.67 -14.26 11.40
N THR A 182 1.36 -14.44 11.26
CA THR A 182 0.78 -15.33 10.25
C THR A 182 0.97 -14.79 8.83
N LEU A 183 0.84 -13.48 8.62
CA LEU A 183 1.09 -12.83 7.33
C LEU A 183 2.57 -12.93 6.95
N GLU A 184 3.48 -12.75 7.90
CA GLU A 184 4.92 -12.94 7.68
C GLU A 184 5.24 -14.38 7.28
N HIS A 185 4.64 -15.36 7.96
CA HIS A 185 4.81 -16.78 7.61
C HIS A 185 4.29 -17.05 6.19
N PHE A 186 3.16 -16.46 5.80
CA PHE A 186 2.63 -16.58 4.45
C PHE A 186 3.57 -15.99 3.38
N CYS A 187 4.10 -14.78 3.60
CA CYS A 187 5.08 -14.19 2.68
C CYS A 187 6.33 -15.09 2.55
N LYS A 188 6.83 -15.64 3.68
CA LYS A 188 7.97 -16.57 3.69
C LYS A 188 7.66 -17.87 2.95
N SER A 189 6.46 -18.44 3.13
CA SER A 189 6.09 -19.69 2.43
C SER A 189 6.00 -19.50 0.92
N THR A 190 5.59 -18.32 0.45
CA THR A 190 5.52 -18.02 -0.99
C THR A 190 6.86 -17.65 -1.62
N SER A 191 7.95 -17.54 -0.84
CA SER A 191 9.24 -17.01 -1.31
C SER A 191 9.94 -17.91 -2.35
N THR A 192 9.59 -19.20 -2.39
CA THR A 192 10.13 -20.16 -3.38
C THR A 192 9.28 -20.26 -4.65
N GLU A 193 8.15 -19.56 -4.72
CA GLU A 193 7.26 -19.57 -5.88
C GLU A 193 7.74 -18.58 -6.96
N GLU A 194 7.33 -18.79 -8.22
CA GLU A 194 7.74 -17.98 -9.37
C GLU A 194 7.38 -16.49 -9.23
N ALA A 195 6.28 -16.20 -8.53
CA ALA A 195 5.83 -14.84 -8.21
C ALA A 195 5.58 -14.72 -6.70
N PRO A 196 6.61 -14.48 -5.87
CA PRO A 196 6.46 -14.46 -4.42
C PRO A 196 5.68 -13.24 -3.92
N VAL A 197 4.95 -13.39 -2.80
CA VAL A 197 4.37 -12.25 -2.09
C VAL A 197 5.45 -11.68 -1.17
N ILE A 198 5.84 -10.45 -1.41
CA ILE A 198 6.91 -9.79 -0.66
C ILE A 198 6.31 -9.10 0.55
N LEU A 199 6.94 -9.26 1.72
CA LEU A 199 6.55 -8.50 2.91
C LEU A 199 6.82 -7.02 2.66
N GLY A 200 5.77 -6.21 2.74
CA GLY A 200 5.77 -4.79 2.43
C GLY A 200 5.99 -3.90 3.68
N PRO A 201 5.39 -2.69 3.70
CA PRO A 201 5.48 -1.78 4.85
C PRO A 201 5.12 -2.45 6.17
N ARG A 202 5.99 -2.30 7.19
CA ARG A 202 5.69 -2.73 8.56
C ARG A 202 5.02 -1.61 9.34
N LEU A 203 3.71 -1.68 9.51
CA LEU A 203 2.92 -0.71 10.27
C LEU A 203 2.85 -1.02 11.78
N ASP A 204 3.41 -2.16 12.19
CA ASP A 204 3.43 -2.69 13.57
C ASP A 204 4.68 -2.33 14.37
N THR A 205 5.60 -1.56 13.77
CA THR A 205 6.90 -1.21 14.35
C THR A 205 6.76 -0.33 15.60
N TYR A 206 7.66 -0.51 16.57
CA TYR A 206 7.70 0.26 17.83
C TYR A 206 7.71 1.79 17.65
N ALA A 207 8.28 2.28 16.54
CA ALA A 207 8.30 3.70 16.19
C ALA A 207 6.89 4.32 16.12
N PHE A 208 5.89 3.52 15.77
CA PHE A 208 4.50 3.92 15.58
C PHE A 208 3.64 3.80 16.84
N ARG A 209 4.20 3.30 17.96
CA ARG A 209 3.50 3.12 19.24
C ARG A 209 3.57 4.33 20.17
N ARG A 210 4.16 5.43 19.71
CA ARG A 210 4.32 6.67 20.47
C ARG A 210 3.11 7.56 20.25
N GLU A 211 2.59 8.19 21.31
CA GLU A 211 1.50 9.15 21.15
C GLU A 211 1.86 10.30 20.20
N SER A 212 3.14 10.71 20.17
CA SER A 212 3.65 11.73 19.25
C SER A 212 3.66 11.30 17.78
N ALA A 213 3.48 10.01 17.49
CA ALA A 213 3.38 9.47 16.13
C ALA A 213 1.92 9.44 15.64
N LEU A 214 0.95 9.61 16.53
CA LEU A 214 -0.47 9.48 16.23
C LEU A 214 -1.09 10.84 15.92
N CYS A 215 -2.14 10.83 15.11
CA CYS A 215 -2.89 12.02 14.74
C CYS A 215 -3.95 12.34 15.81
N TYR A 216 -4.82 13.32 15.53
CA TYR A 216 -5.83 13.79 16.48
C TYR A 216 -6.82 12.70 16.95
N ASP A 217 -6.92 11.57 16.25
CA ASP A 217 -7.80 10.45 16.61
C ASP A 217 -7.12 9.34 17.42
N LYS A 218 -5.84 9.54 17.78
CA LYS A 218 -5.01 8.59 18.53
C LYS A 218 -4.88 7.21 17.87
N TYR A 219 -5.09 7.13 16.56
CA TYR A 219 -5.03 5.86 15.84
C TYR A 219 -4.23 5.96 14.54
N HIS A 220 -4.56 6.93 13.68
CA HIS A 220 -3.84 7.09 12.43
C HIS A 220 -2.50 7.81 12.64
N PHE A 221 -1.58 7.65 11.70
CA PHE A 221 -0.29 8.34 11.76
C PHE A 221 -0.42 9.82 11.44
N ASN A 222 0.35 10.65 12.14
CA ASN A 222 0.48 12.06 11.81
C ASN A 222 1.62 12.31 10.81
N SER A 223 1.71 13.54 10.31
CA SER A 223 2.73 13.93 9.34
C SER A 223 4.17 14.02 9.88
N GLN A 224 4.36 13.93 11.20
CA GLN A 224 5.71 13.89 11.80
C GLN A 224 6.32 12.51 11.71
N VAL A 225 5.48 11.48 11.57
CA VAL A 225 5.91 10.14 11.22
C VAL A 225 6.29 10.15 9.74
N GLN A 226 7.53 10.56 9.46
CA GLN A 226 8.10 10.32 8.16
C GLN A 226 8.25 8.80 7.98
N PRO A 227 7.73 8.22 6.89
CA PRO A 227 8.07 6.89 6.40
C PRO A 227 9.55 6.67 6.09
N SER A 228 10.45 7.58 6.47
CA SER A 228 11.90 7.33 6.45
C SER A 228 12.29 6.12 7.31
N GLN A 229 11.40 5.63 8.19
CA GLN A 229 11.54 4.36 8.92
C GLN A 229 10.67 3.22 8.39
N LEU A 230 9.90 3.42 7.32
CA LEU A 230 9.13 2.35 6.72
C LEU A 230 10.08 1.46 5.91
N THR A 231 10.21 0.21 6.35
CA THR A 231 10.89 -0.92 5.68
C THR A 231 10.39 -1.20 4.25
N VAL A 232 9.50 -0.35 3.73
CA VAL A 232 9.06 -0.26 2.33
C VAL A 232 10.24 -0.09 1.40
N SER A 233 11.27 0.66 1.80
CA SER A 233 12.53 0.78 1.08
C SER A 233 13.16 -0.60 0.81
N CYS A 234 13.20 -1.48 1.81
CA CYS A 234 13.81 -2.82 1.69
C CYS A 234 13.01 -3.79 0.81
N ALA A 235 11.71 -3.58 0.58
CA ALA A 235 10.87 -4.46 -0.22
C ALA A 235 10.64 -3.91 -1.65
N VAL A 236 10.37 -2.62 -1.76
CA VAL A 236 10.04 -1.96 -3.03
C VAL A 236 11.28 -1.72 -3.87
N ILE A 237 12.43 -1.35 -3.29
CA ILE A 237 13.64 -1.10 -4.09
C ILE A 237 14.16 -2.38 -4.75
N PRO A 238 14.26 -3.54 -4.06
CA PRO A 238 14.61 -4.79 -4.74
C PRO A 238 13.57 -5.21 -5.78
N SER A 239 12.28 -4.97 -5.52
CA SER A 239 11.20 -5.23 -6.49
C SER A 239 11.34 -4.38 -7.75
N CYS A 240 11.62 -3.08 -7.57
CA CYS A 240 11.92 -2.17 -8.67
C CYS A 240 13.15 -2.63 -9.47
N ARG A 241 14.19 -3.14 -8.79
CA ARG A 241 15.36 -3.71 -9.47
C ARG A 241 15.07 -5.02 -10.19
N LEU A 242 14.27 -5.90 -9.60
CA LEU A 242 13.87 -7.15 -10.23
C LEU A 242 13.11 -6.86 -11.54
N GLN A 243 12.21 -5.88 -11.52
CA GLN A 243 11.50 -5.45 -12.73
C GLN A 243 12.45 -4.86 -13.79
N ILE A 244 13.46 -4.10 -13.38
CA ILE A 244 14.54 -3.64 -14.28
C ILE A 244 15.24 -4.86 -14.90
N TRP A 245 15.63 -5.85 -14.10
CA TRP A 245 16.27 -7.07 -14.59
C TRP A 245 15.38 -7.87 -15.55
N LEU A 246 14.11 -8.13 -15.21
CA LEU A 246 13.17 -8.86 -16.05
C LEU A 246 12.94 -8.16 -17.40
N THR A 247 12.84 -6.83 -17.39
CA THR A 247 12.68 -6.04 -18.64
C THR A 247 13.98 -5.88 -19.44
N THR A 248 15.15 -6.08 -18.83
CA THR A 248 16.45 -6.01 -19.53
C THR A 248 16.85 -7.37 -20.09
N VAL A 249 16.59 -8.46 -19.37
CA VAL A 249 16.95 -9.84 -19.79
C VAL A 249 16.02 -10.37 -20.88
N SER A 250 14.74 -9.96 -20.92
CA SER A 250 13.83 -10.33 -22.02
C SER A 250 14.24 -9.80 -23.41
N TRP A 251 15.27 -8.95 -23.46
CA TRP A 251 15.78 -8.31 -24.67
C TRP A 251 17.22 -8.73 -25.03
N MET A 252 17.85 -9.61 -24.26
CA MET A 252 19.03 -10.30 -24.81
C MET A 252 18.51 -11.29 -25.86
N PRO A 253 18.76 -11.07 -27.17
CA PRO A 253 18.63 -12.17 -28.10
C PRO A 253 19.56 -13.28 -27.58
N ILE A 254 19.09 -14.50 -27.66
CA ILE A 254 19.89 -15.70 -27.51
C ILE A 254 20.96 -15.64 -28.60
N CYS A 255 22.06 -14.94 -28.33
CA CYS A 255 23.32 -15.08 -29.02
C CYS A 255 24.14 -16.06 -28.18
N ILE A 256 23.68 -17.31 -28.15
CA ILE A 256 24.56 -18.44 -27.85
C ILE A 256 25.12 -18.86 -29.21
N LEU A 257 26.33 -18.35 -29.49
CA LEU A 257 27.28 -18.94 -30.41
C LEU A 257 28.12 -19.95 -29.61
#